data_AF-A0A5C5VFP8-F1
#
_entry.id   AF-A0A5C5VFP8-F1
#
_cell.length_a   1.000
_cell.length_b   1.000
_cell.length_c   1.000
_cell.angle_alpha   90.00
_cell.angle_beta   90.00
_cell.angle_gamma   90.00
#
_symmetry.space_group_name_H-M   'P 1'
#
loop_
_entity.id
_entity.type
_entity.pdbx_description
1 polymer ?
#
loop_
_entity_poly.entity_id
_entity_poly.type
_entity_poly.pdbx_seq_one_letter_code
_entity_poly.pdbx_strand_id
1 'polypeptide(L)'
;MLRSRTSAGRPLALIACLVLAAAAAPAATGSELLEKAIYTEETVGDLDQAIEIYQKVVAEGAKSIDAAAEAQFRIGACLEKQGKTQEATKAFQAVVDDYPKATRWVAKAKDRLPGSPKLLATPWGDGDELQFEMKLPTGMGIGCQIYRVAKQPRDGVEAWKCESWQVVTLNGAFGKSRVWADLDTFAPIESHWRHSVLGEADAVYEKDKVVITLAGRSEPVTLESEGPLYDNEQAAEMFRRLPLKEGFKTTPTVISSLTAMAIPLKLSVTKVETIEVPAGKFECFRLHIDDLNQTFWIANDERRNIVRFAAGGVVADLMEVRKATTGESVPLKRDLFTLTLPPEWHTYTPSQSEQDPRTTTWLIDPDATMQSRVEGGELTPIKEKFTTPSDWLKEALKKYRERLVDLTLDDDSIQAVEINGRQAAVAVFEYKEGDKNQKAQRVAVFGDKSAVNLRFSAPTEDFDKWQPAITKIVSSLKVE
;
A
#
# COMPACT_ATOMS: atom_id res chain seq x y z
N MET A 1 -2.40 -55.91 -86.20
CA MET A 1 -3.40 -55.18 -87.00
C MET A 1 -3.61 -53.82 -86.35
N LEU A 2 -3.07 -52.75 -86.94
CA LEU A 2 -3.80 -51.62 -87.60
C LEU A 2 -4.68 -50.80 -86.62
N ARG A 3 -4.69 -49.47 -86.54
CA ARG A 3 -4.16 -48.32 -87.33
C ARG A 3 -4.28 -47.06 -86.44
N SER A 4 -3.23 -46.24 -86.20
CA SER A 4 -2.80 -45.00 -86.89
C SER A 4 -3.77 -43.80 -86.79
N ARG A 5 -3.44 -42.72 -86.04
CA ARG A 5 -2.71 -41.45 -86.42
C ARG A 5 -3.64 -40.44 -87.14
N THR A 6 -3.63 -39.12 -86.94
CA THR A 6 -2.57 -38.07 -86.77
C THR A 6 -3.21 -36.75 -86.29
N SER A 7 -2.49 -35.88 -85.56
CA SER A 7 -2.68 -34.41 -85.64
C SER A 7 -1.38 -33.66 -85.33
N ALA A 8 -1.12 -32.56 -86.05
CA ALA A 8 -0.10 -31.57 -85.77
C ALA A 8 -0.45 -30.24 -86.46
N GLY A 9 -0.24 -29.11 -85.78
CA GLY A 9 -0.17 -27.76 -86.38
C GLY A 9 -0.80 -26.64 -85.55
N ARG A 10 0.04 -25.81 -84.89
CA ARG A 10 -0.30 -24.50 -84.29
C ARG A 10 0.21 -23.37 -85.20
N PRO A 11 -0.44 -22.20 -85.19
CA PRO A 11 0.33 -20.97 -85.00
C PRO A 11 -0.26 -19.99 -83.96
N LEU A 12 0.64 -19.13 -83.49
CA LEU A 12 0.53 -18.03 -82.53
C LEU A 12 -0.52 -16.95 -82.91
N ALA A 13 -1.25 -16.44 -81.92
CA ALA A 13 -1.89 -15.13 -81.96
C ALA A 13 -1.53 -14.35 -80.68
N LEU A 14 -0.77 -13.27 -80.86
CA LEU A 14 -0.41 -12.29 -79.83
C LEU A 14 -1.66 -11.45 -79.48
N ILE A 15 -2.09 -11.46 -78.23
CA ILE A 15 -3.02 -10.45 -77.68
C ILE A 15 -2.16 -9.49 -76.87
N ALA A 16 -2.00 -8.27 -77.37
CA ALA A 16 -1.38 -7.17 -76.63
C ALA A 16 -2.43 -6.56 -75.68
N CYS A 17 -2.31 -6.87 -74.39
CA CYS A 17 -3.04 -6.18 -73.33
C CYS A 17 -2.46 -4.77 -73.12
N LEU A 18 -3.27 -3.73 -73.36
CA LEU A 18 -3.03 -2.39 -72.82
C LEU A 18 -3.24 -2.44 -71.29
N VAL A 19 -2.16 -2.30 -70.52
CA VAL A 19 -2.23 -2.04 -69.08
C VAL A 19 -2.43 -0.53 -68.90
N LEU A 20 -3.65 -0.13 -68.55
CA LEU A 20 -3.93 1.19 -67.96
C LEU A 20 -3.43 1.13 -66.50
N ALA A 21 -2.25 1.71 -66.25
CA ALA A 21 -1.78 1.96 -64.89
C ALA A 21 -2.64 3.07 -64.27
N ALA A 22 -3.55 2.71 -63.37
CA ALA A 22 -4.19 3.67 -62.48
C ALA A 22 -3.11 4.18 -61.50
N ALA A 23 -2.73 5.46 -61.63
CA ALA A 23 -1.91 6.12 -60.63
C ALA A 23 -2.69 6.16 -59.30
N ALA A 24 -2.19 5.46 -58.28
CA ALA A 24 -2.70 5.61 -56.93
C ALA A 24 -2.45 7.05 -56.48
N ALA A 25 -3.51 7.76 -56.09
CA ALA A 25 -3.37 9.08 -55.47
C ALA A 25 -2.48 8.96 -54.21
N PRO A 26 -1.56 9.90 -53.97
CA PRO A 26 -0.74 9.87 -52.77
C PRO A 26 -1.65 9.89 -51.53
N ALA A 27 -1.35 9.01 -50.56
CA ALA A 27 -2.05 8.99 -49.28
C ALA A 27 -1.87 10.34 -48.59
N ALA A 28 -2.98 10.89 -48.06
CA ALA A 28 -2.97 12.15 -47.34
C ALA A 28 -1.93 12.11 -46.21
N THR A 29 -1.20 13.19 -46.01
CA THR A 29 -0.23 13.34 -44.94
C THR A 29 -0.93 13.56 -43.59
N GLY A 30 -0.29 13.21 -42.47
CA GLY A 30 -0.83 13.45 -41.12
C GLY A 30 -1.27 14.90 -40.86
N SER A 31 -0.64 15.89 -41.50
CA SER A 31 -1.06 17.30 -41.41
C SER A 31 -2.35 17.58 -42.18
N GLU A 32 -2.52 17.04 -43.37
CA GLU A 32 -3.76 17.17 -44.16
C GLU A 32 -4.93 16.46 -43.46
N LEU A 33 -4.67 15.32 -42.82
CA LEU A 33 -5.66 14.63 -41.99
C LEU A 33 -6.05 15.44 -40.76
N LEU A 34 -5.10 16.11 -40.11
CA LEU A 34 -5.36 16.98 -38.96
C LEU A 34 -6.23 18.18 -39.35
N GLU A 35 -5.89 18.88 -40.44
CA GLU A 35 -6.69 20.01 -40.95
C GLU A 35 -8.11 19.56 -41.31
N LYS A 36 -8.25 18.40 -41.97
CA LYS A 36 -9.55 17.83 -42.30
C LYS A 36 -10.36 17.52 -41.03
N ALA A 37 -9.73 16.95 -40.00
CA ALA A 37 -10.40 16.67 -38.74
C ALA A 37 -10.87 17.96 -38.05
N ILE A 38 -10.03 18.99 -38.01
CA ILE A 38 -10.38 20.31 -37.43
C ILE A 38 -11.53 20.96 -38.20
N TYR A 39 -11.52 20.91 -39.53
CA TYR A 39 -12.65 21.40 -40.32
C TYR A 39 -13.95 20.63 -40.01
N THR A 40 -13.85 19.32 -39.87
CA THR A 40 -14.98 18.45 -39.55
C THR A 40 -15.52 18.76 -38.14
N GLU A 41 -14.63 18.96 -37.16
CA GLU A 41 -14.98 19.35 -35.79
C GLU A 41 -15.62 20.74 -35.73
N GLU A 42 -14.91 21.76 -36.22
CA GLU A 42 -15.21 23.17 -35.94
C GLU A 42 -16.17 23.80 -36.95
N THR A 43 -16.20 23.31 -38.21
CA THR A 43 -17.05 23.87 -39.27
C THR A 43 -18.27 23.02 -39.56
N VAL A 44 -18.08 21.71 -39.71
CA VAL A 44 -19.20 20.78 -39.97
C VAL A 44 -19.96 20.46 -38.68
N GLY A 45 -19.26 20.38 -37.55
CA GLY A 45 -19.84 20.02 -36.26
C GLY A 45 -20.09 18.51 -36.10
N ASP A 46 -19.56 17.68 -37.01
CA ASP A 46 -19.67 16.23 -36.95
C ASP A 46 -18.58 15.66 -36.04
N LEU A 47 -18.89 15.56 -34.75
CA LEU A 47 -17.94 15.13 -33.73
C LEU A 47 -17.53 13.66 -33.88
N ASP A 48 -18.42 12.78 -34.33
CA ASP A 48 -18.09 11.35 -34.51
C ASP A 48 -17.13 11.17 -35.70
N GLN A 49 -17.41 11.82 -36.83
CA GLN A 49 -16.52 11.79 -37.98
C GLN A 49 -15.18 12.47 -37.68
N ALA A 50 -15.18 13.58 -36.93
CA ALA A 50 -13.93 14.23 -36.51
C ALA A 50 -13.06 13.30 -35.65
N ILE A 51 -13.65 12.59 -34.67
CA ILE A 51 -12.94 11.61 -33.84
C ILE A 51 -12.30 10.51 -34.71
N GLU A 52 -13.02 9.94 -35.68
CA GLU A 52 -12.46 8.92 -36.58
C GLU A 52 -11.26 9.44 -37.39
N ILE A 53 -11.28 10.70 -37.82
CA ILE A 53 -10.17 11.30 -38.56
C ILE A 53 -9.00 11.59 -37.62
N TYR A 54 -9.24 12.12 -36.41
CA TYR A 54 -8.18 12.32 -35.41
C TYR A 54 -7.50 11.02 -35.02
N GLN A 55 -8.24 9.91 -34.88
CA GLN A 55 -7.65 8.59 -34.60
C GLN A 55 -6.66 8.15 -35.68
N LYS A 56 -6.90 8.51 -36.96
CA LYS A 56 -5.96 8.25 -38.05
C LYS A 56 -4.69 9.11 -37.92
N VAL A 57 -4.84 10.37 -37.52
CA VAL A 57 -3.69 11.27 -37.24
C VAL A 57 -2.82 10.71 -36.11
N VAL A 58 -3.45 10.23 -35.02
CA VAL A 58 -2.77 9.57 -33.90
C VAL A 58 -1.99 8.34 -34.35
N ALA A 59 -2.61 7.48 -35.18
CA ALA A 59 -1.97 6.28 -35.71
C ALA A 59 -0.77 6.57 -36.63
N GLU A 60 -0.77 7.70 -37.33
CA GLU A 60 0.36 8.17 -38.14
C GLU A 60 1.46 8.87 -37.31
N GLY A 61 1.27 9.00 -36.00
CA GLY A 61 2.00 9.88 -35.09
C GLY A 61 3.52 9.73 -35.01
N ALA A 62 4.10 8.66 -35.56
CA ALA A 62 5.55 8.53 -35.73
C ALA A 62 6.18 9.63 -36.61
N LYS A 63 5.39 10.27 -37.49
CA LYS A 63 5.85 11.31 -38.41
C LYS A 63 5.79 12.73 -37.82
N SER A 64 4.93 12.97 -36.83
CA SER A 64 4.80 14.26 -36.13
C SER A 64 4.17 14.07 -34.75
N ILE A 65 5.00 14.18 -33.71
CA ILE A 65 4.59 14.04 -32.31
C ILE A 65 3.58 15.13 -31.91
N ASP A 66 3.79 16.38 -32.37
CA ASP A 66 2.91 17.50 -32.00
C ASP A 66 1.50 17.37 -32.63
N ALA A 67 1.42 16.92 -33.88
CA ALA A 67 0.15 16.69 -34.57
C ALA A 67 -0.64 15.51 -33.95
N ALA A 68 0.06 14.45 -33.55
CA ALA A 68 -0.56 13.33 -32.84
C ALA A 68 -1.08 13.75 -31.46
N ALA A 69 -0.31 14.54 -30.71
CA ALA A 69 -0.73 15.09 -29.42
C ALA A 69 -1.94 16.04 -29.55
N GLU A 70 -1.96 16.91 -30.57
CA GLU A 70 -3.12 17.76 -30.87
C GLU A 70 -4.36 16.93 -31.18
N ALA A 71 -4.24 15.94 -32.08
CA ALA A 71 -5.34 15.07 -32.44
C ALA A 71 -5.88 14.31 -31.23
N GLN A 72 -5.00 13.77 -30.39
CA GLN A 72 -5.39 13.07 -29.16
C GLN A 72 -6.12 13.99 -28.17
N PHE A 73 -5.65 15.23 -28.01
CA PHE A 73 -6.34 16.24 -27.20
C PHE A 73 -7.74 16.56 -27.75
N ARG A 74 -7.87 16.72 -29.07
CA ARG A 74 -9.14 17.05 -29.73
C ARG A 74 -10.13 15.89 -29.72
N ILE A 75 -9.68 14.64 -29.73
CA ILE A 75 -10.55 13.49 -29.43
C ILE A 75 -11.19 13.67 -28.06
N GLY A 76 -10.41 14.02 -27.04
CA GLY A 76 -10.92 14.30 -25.69
C GLY A 76 -11.95 15.44 -25.68
N ALA A 77 -11.66 16.54 -26.39
CA ALA A 77 -12.58 17.68 -26.49
C ALA A 77 -13.90 17.32 -27.21
N CYS A 78 -13.85 16.50 -28.26
CA CYS A 78 -15.06 16.04 -28.96
C CYS A 78 -15.91 15.13 -28.06
N LEU A 79 -15.28 14.18 -27.36
CA LEU A 79 -15.96 13.29 -26.41
C LEU A 79 -16.58 14.08 -25.24
N GLU A 80 -15.91 15.13 -24.79
CA GLU A 80 -16.43 16.05 -23.77
C GLU A 80 -17.68 16.78 -24.26
N LYS A 81 -17.65 17.33 -25.49
CA LYS A 81 -18.83 17.95 -26.14
C LYS A 81 -19.99 16.98 -26.32
N GLN A 82 -19.71 15.68 -26.50
CA GLN A 82 -20.72 14.62 -26.58
C GLN A 82 -21.27 14.18 -25.21
N GLY A 83 -20.78 14.74 -24.10
CA GLY A 83 -21.15 14.32 -22.74
C GLY A 83 -20.54 12.98 -22.32
N LYS A 84 -19.63 12.40 -23.11
CA LYS A 84 -18.92 11.15 -22.82
C LYS A 84 -17.72 11.41 -21.91
N THR A 85 -17.99 11.91 -20.70
CA THR A 85 -16.98 12.41 -19.76
C THR A 85 -15.86 11.40 -19.47
N GLN A 86 -16.18 10.11 -19.34
CA GLN A 86 -15.15 9.09 -19.06
C GLN A 86 -14.20 8.86 -20.23
N GLU A 87 -14.73 8.82 -21.45
CA GLU A 87 -13.94 8.65 -22.67
C GLU A 87 -13.09 9.91 -22.92
N ALA A 88 -13.64 11.09 -22.64
CA ALA A 88 -12.91 12.36 -22.70
C ALA A 88 -11.71 12.38 -21.73
N THR A 89 -11.92 12.01 -20.46
CA THR A 89 -10.82 11.93 -19.47
C THR A 89 -9.73 10.95 -19.93
N LYS A 90 -10.10 9.77 -20.46
CA LYS A 90 -9.12 8.81 -21.01
C LYS A 90 -8.31 9.43 -22.17
N ALA A 91 -8.98 10.13 -23.07
CA ALA A 91 -8.32 10.75 -24.21
C ALA A 91 -7.37 11.88 -23.77
N PHE A 92 -7.76 12.74 -22.83
CA PHE A 92 -6.87 13.76 -22.26
C PHE A 92 -5.69 13.14 -21.49
N GLN A 93 -5.90 12.06 -20.74
CA GLN A 93 -4.82 11.37 -20.02
C GLN A 93 -3.79 10.78 -21.00
N ALA A 94 -4.24 10.19 -22.11
CA ALA A 94 -3.33 9.68 -23.15
C ALA A 94 -2.44 10.80 -23.76
N VAL A 95 -2.89 12.06 -23.79
CA VAL A 95 -2.03 13.19 -24.19
C VAL A 95 -0.83 13.32 -23.24
N VAL A 96 -1.08 13.20 -21.94
CA VAL A 96 -0.06 13.31 -20.89
C VAL A 96 0.89 12.12 -20.90
N ASP A 97 0.34 10.92 -21.07
CA ASP A 97 1.10 9.66 -20.94
C ASP A 97 1.94 9.37 -22.20
N ASP A 98 1.35 9.50 -23.39
CA ASP A 98 1.97 9.07 -24.65
C ASP A 98 2.78 10.19 -25.33
N TYR A 99 2.50 11.46 -25.01
CA TYR A 99 3.13 12.62 -25.65
C TYR A 99 3.76 13.63 -24.66
N PRO A 100 4.59 13.20 -23.68
CA PRO A 100 5.10 14.08 -22.63
C PRO A 100 5.97 15.25 -23.14
N LYS A 101 6.52 15.15 -24.35
CA LYS A 101 7.32 16.22 -24.99
C LYS A 101 6.49 17.31 -25.67
N ALA A 102 5.19 17.07 -25.90
CA ALA A 102 4.28 18.03 -26.51
C ALA A 102 3.70 18.98 -25.44
N THR A 103 4.58 19.76 -24.80
CA THR A 103 4.29 20.52 -23.57
C THR A 103 3.03 21.39 -23.66
N ARG A 104 2.76 22.01 -24.82
CA ARG A 104 1.55 22.81 -25.08
C ARG A 104 0.27 21.97 -24.94
N TRP A 105 0.23 20.78 -25.51
CA TRP A 105 -0.95 19.91 -25.50
C TRP A 105 -1.10 19.20 -24.17
N VAL A 106 0.02 18.82 -23.54
CA VAL A 106 0.04 18.31 -22.16
C VAL A 106 -0.58 19.33 -21.19
N ALA A 107 -0.21 20.60 -21.27
CA ALA A 107 -0.78 21.64 -20.41
C ALA A 107 -2.30 21.79 -20.60
N LYS A 108 -2.78 21.85 -21.85
CA LYS A 108 -4.22 21.90 -22.16
C LYS A 108 -4.97 20.66 -21.70
N ALA A 109 -4.37 19.48 -21.84
CA ALA A 109 -4.97 18.24 -21.37
C ALA A 109 -5.08 18.22 -19.84
N LYS A 110 -4.03 18.65 -19.12
CA LYS A 110 -4.06 18.79 -17.65
C LYS A 110 -5.17 19.75 -17.18
N ASP A 111 -5.41 20.85 -17.88
CA ASP A 111 -6.52 21.78 -17.59
C ASP A 111 -7.92 21.15 -17.78
N ARG A 112 -8.02 20.04 -18.52
CA ARG A 112 -9.26 19.30 -18.77
C ARG A 112 -9.37 18.04 -17.93
N LEU A 113 -8.27 17.58 -17.33
CA LEU A 113 -8.28 16.51 -16.34
C LEU A 113 -8.80 17.05 -15.00
N PRO A 114 -9.48 16.22 -14.20
CA PRO A 114 -9.82 16.61 -12.85
C PRO A 114 -8.53 16.91 -12.08
N GLY A 115 -8.31 18.18 -11.72
CA GLY A 115 -7.21 18.56 -10.85
C GLY A 115 -7.31 17.89 -9.48
N SER A 116 -6.23 17.94 -8.70
CA SER A 116 -6.28 17.53 -7.29
C SER A 116 -7.39 18.34 -6.59
N PRO A 117 -8.36 17.69 -5.93
CA PRO A 117 -9.47 18.39 -5.34
C PRO A 117 -8.95 19.24 -4.21
N LYS A 118 -9.55 20.42 -3.98
CA LYS A 118 -9.29 21.13 -2.74
C LYS A 118 -9.71 20.23 -1.58
N LEU A 119 -8.77 19.91 -0.71
CA LEU A 119 -9.03 19.11 0.49
C LEU A 119 -10.01 19.86 1.41
N LEU A 120 -10.99 19.13 1.93
CA LEU A 120 -11.89 19.58 2.99
C LEU A 120 -11.11 19.80 4.30
N ALA A 121 -11.77 20.38 5.29
CA ALA A 121 -11.25 20.45 6.66
C ALA A 121 -10.96 19.05 7.20
N THR A 122 -10.05 18.95 8.16
CA THR A 122 -9.67 17.67 8.78
C THR A 122 -10.85 17.08 9.54
N PRO A 123 -11.31 15.86 9.21
CA PRO A 123 -12.43 15.21 9.89
C PRO A 123 -12.02 14.47 11.19
N TRP A 124 -10.73 14.51 11.56
CA TRP A 124 -10.18 13.85 12.74
C TRP A 124 -9.78 14.84 13.85
N GLY A 125 -9.70 14.32 15.07
CA GLY A 125 -9.14 15.01 16.22
C GLY A 125 -7.63 14.82 16.37
N ASP A 126 -7.07 15.42 17.42
CA ASP A 126 -5.68 15.17 17.84
C ASP A 126 -5.56 13.78 18.49
N GLY A 127 -4.77 12.90 17.87
CA GLY A 127 -4.50 11.55 18.33
C GLY A 127 -5.55 10.51 17.91
N ASP A 128 -6.35 10.78 16.87
CA ASP A 128 -7.29 9.79 16.33
C ASP A 128 -6.52 8.59 15.76
N GLU A 129 -6.94 7.39 16.14
CA GLU A 129 -6.32 6.14 15.74
C GLU A 129 -7.34 5.13 15.23
N LEU A 130 -7.07 4.56 14.05
CA LEU A 130 -7.88 3.51 13.44
C LEU A 130 -7.11 2.20 13.47
N GLN A 131 -7.68 1.16 14.08
CA GLN A 131 -7.07 -0.17 14.13
C GLN A 131 -7.84 -1.14 13.24
N PHE A 132 -7.13 -1.80 12.33
CA PHE A 132 -7.69 -2.74 11.37
C PHE A 132 -7.13 -4.14 11.56
N GLU A 133 -7.96 -5.14 11.32
CA GLU A 133 -7.53 -6.53 11.13
C GLU A 133 -7.57 -6.88 9.65
N MET A 134 -6.45 -7.35 9.12
CA MET A 134 -6.33 -7.89 7.76
C MET A 134 -6.75 -9.35 7.73
N LYS A 135 -7.59 -9.72 6.75
CA LYS A 135 -8.17 -11.06 6.61
C LYS A 135 -8.07 -11.56 5.17
N LEU A 136 -7.88 -12.87 5.02
CA LEU A 136 -8.10 -13.57 3.76
C LEU A 136 -9.60 -13.72 3.48
N PRO A 137 -10.02 -14.08 2.25
CA PRO A 137 -11.42 -14.34 1.92
C PRO A 137 -12.06 -15.46 2.76
N THR A 138 -11.24 -16.35 3.33
CA THR A 138 -11.68 -17.39 4.29
C THR A 138 -12.06 -16.83 5.67
N GLY A 139 -11.84 -15.54 5.90
CA GLY A 139 -12.00 -14.85 7.18
C GLY A 139 -10.77 -14.93 8.09
N MET A 140 -9.76 -15.73 7.73
CA MET A 140 -8.56 -15.92 8.55
C MET A 140 -7.82 -14.60 8.75
N GLY A 141 -7.64 -14.21 10.01
CA GLY A 141 -6.84 -13.03 10.39
C GLY A 141 -5.36 -13.26 10.13
N ILE A 142 -4.75 -12.37 9.35
CA ILE A 142 -3.37 -12.48 8.87
C ILE A 142 -2.50 -11.28 9.25
N GLY A 143 -3.02 -10.38 10.09
CA GLY A 143 -2.27 -9.19 10.45
C GLY A 143 -3.14 -8.02 10.87
N CYS A 144 -2.47 -6.92 11.19
CA CYS A 144 -3.11 -5.65 11.49
C CYS A 144 -2.49 -4.50 10.72
N GLN A 145 -3.31 -3.47 10.52
CA GLN A 145 -2.89 -2.16 10.04
C GLN A 145 -3.40 -1.14 11.05
N ILE A 146 -2.56 -0.21 11.48
CA ILE A 146 -2.94 0.85 12.43
C ILE A 146 -2.61 2.18 11.77
N TYR A 147 -3.54 3.13 11.78
CA TYR A 147 -3.33 4.50 11.31
C TYR A 147 -3.47 5.49 12.47
N ARG A 148 -2.35 6.14 12.79
CA ARG A 148 -2.10 7.28 13.67
C ARG A 148 -2.26 8.64 12.99
N VAL A 149 -3.13 9.56 13.42
CA VAL A 149 -2.94 11.00 13.10
C VAL A 149 -3.01 11.89 14.34
N ALA A 150 -1.96 12.67 14.57
CA ALA A 150 -1.84 13.55 15.75
C ALA A 150 -1.22 14.89 15.38
N LYS A 151 -1.52 15.93 16.17
CA LYS A 151 -0.82 17.22 16.08
C LYS A 151 0.44 17.15 16.92
N GLN A 152 1.56 17.62 16.37
CA GLN A 152 2.78 17.72 17.13
C GLN A 152 3.62 18.91 16.64
N PRO A 153 4.26 19.69 17.55
CA PRO A 153 5.16 20.75 17.13
C PRO A 153 6.38 20.18 16.42
N ARG A 154 6.70 20.78 15.28
CA ARG A 154 7.90 20.54 14.49
C ARG A 154 8.57 21.88 14.22
N ASP A 155 9.81 22.04 14.66
CA ASP A 155 10.59 23.28 14.50
C ASP A 155 9.84 24.56 14.95
N GLY A 156 8.99 24.42 15.98
CA GLY A 156 8.18 25.50 16.54
C GLY A 156 6.84 25.77 15.83
N VAL A 157 6.51 25.01 14.78
CA VAL A 157 5.24 25.11 14.03
C VAL A 157 4.44 23.82 14.24
N GLU A 158 3.14 23.94 14.49
CA GLU A 158 2.27 22.75 14.56
C GLU A 158 2.17 22.08 13.19
N ALA A 159 2.31 20.76 13.17
CA ALA A 159 2.15 19.94 11.98
C ALA A 159 1.33 18.68 12.31
N TRP A 160 0.74 18.08 11.27
CA TRP A 160 0.18 16.74 11.38
C TRP A 160 1.30 15.71 11.30
N LYS A 161 1.26 14.75 12.21
CA LYS A 161 2.07 13.54 12.16
C LYS A 161 1.16 12.37 11.84
N CYS A 162 1.25 11.87 10.61
CA CYS A 162 0.57 10.66 10.17
C CYS A 162 1.51 9.47 10.39
N GLU A 163 1.08 8.44 11.09
CA GLU A 163 1.87 7.24 11.38
C GLU A 163 1.08 6.00 11.00
N SER A 164 1.78 4.98 10.54
CA SER A 164 1.19 3.70 10.17
C SER A 164 2.04 2.56 10.71
N TRP A 165 1.40 1.57 11.33
CA TRP A 165 2.03 0.32 11.74
C TRP A 165 1.38 -0.84 11.02
N GLN A 166 2.18 -1.75 10.49
CA GLN A 166 1.70 -2.95 9.84
C GLN A 166 2.41 -4.18 10.39
N VAL A 167 1.64 -5.24 10.62
CA VAL A 167 2.15 -6.58 10.92
C VAL A 167 1.39 -7.57 10.04
N VAL A 168 2.12 -8.41 9.31
CA VAL A 168 1.60 -9.54 8.53
C VAL A 168 2.14 -10.83 9.13
N THR A 169 1.24 -11.62 9.70
CA THR A 169 1.61 -12.77 10.54
C THR A 169 2.03 -14.00 9.72
N LEU A 170 1.57 -14.10 8.47
CA LEU A 170 1.86 -15.24 7.59
C LEU A 170 3.35 -15.37 7.24
N ASN A 171 4.02 -14.24 7.00
CA ASN A 171 5.44 -14.18 6.66
C ASN A 171 6.28 -13.49 7.74
N GLY A 172 5.64 -13.02 8.81
CA GLY A 172 6.30 -12.27 9.88
C GLY A 172 6.79 -10.89 9.45
N ALA A 173 6.29 -10.34 8.34
CA ALA A 173 6.63 -9.00 7.91
C ALA A 173 5.99 -7.97 8.85
N PHE A 174 6.72 -6.91 9.12
CA PHE A 174 6.27 -5.76 9.89
C PHE A 174 6.94 -4.49 9.35
N GLY A 175 6.33 -3.35 9.66
CA GLY A 175 6.89 -2.06 9.30
C GLY A 175 6.15 -0.90 9.93
N LYS A 176 6.79 0.25 9.88
CA LYS A 176 6.24 1.53 10.31
C LYS A 176 6.57 2.61 9.30
N SER A 177 5.61 3.48 9.04
CA SER A 177 5.83 4.73 8.34
C SER A 177 5.38 5.94 9.16
N ARG A 178 5.97 7.09 8.84
CA ARG A 178 5.64 8.40 9.38
C ARG A 178 5.69 9.41 8.25
N VAL A 179 4.68 10.27 8.16
CA VAL A 179 4.69 11.47 7.33
C VAL A 179 4.38 12.68 8.19
N TRP A 180 5.23 13.70 8.11
CA TRP A 180 4.90 15.03 8.60
C TRP A 180 4.20 15.80 7.51
N ALA A 181 3.07 16.42 7.82
CA ALA A 181 2.30 17.22 6.88
C ALA A 181 1.94 18.58 7.46
N ASP A 182 1.94 19.59 6.61
CA ASP A 182 1.52 20.94 6.96
C ASP A 182 0.07 20.95 7.51
N LEU A 183 -0.16 21.75 8.55
CA LEU A 183 -1.41 21.72 9.31
C LEU A 183 -2.63 22.12 8.45
N ASP A 184 -2.46 23.12 7.59
CA ASP A 184 -3.54 23.73 6.82
C ASP A 184 -3.70 23.04 5.45
N THR A 185 -2.60 22.98 4.71
CA THR A 185 -2.58 22.51 3.32
C THR A 185 -2.52 20.99 3.19
N PHE A 186 -2.06 20.29 4.24
CA PHE A 186 -1.75 18.85 4.21
C PHE A 186 -0.64 18.44 3.26
N ALA A 187 0.14 19.41 2.76
CA ALA A 187 1.32 19.09 1.96
C ALA A 187 2.31 18.31 2.84
N PRO A 188 2.88 17.18 2.35
CA PRO A 188 3.93 16.47 3.06
C PRO A 188 5.17 17.38 3.20
N ILE A 189 5.89 17.19 4.29
CA ILE A 189 7.12 17.91 4.65
C ILE A 189 8.29 16.93 4.60
N GLU A 190 8.15 15.80 5.30
CA GLU A 190 9.10 14.69 5.24
C GLU A 190 8.35 13.38 5.51
N SER A 191 8.94 12.27 5.06
CA SER A 191 8.48 10.93 5.41
C SER A 191 9.65 10.04 5.81
N HIS A 192 9.37 9.06 6.66
CA HIS A 192 10.25 7.94 6.94
C HIS A 192 9.42 6.65 6.87
N TRP A 193 9.87 5.65 6.13
CA TRP A 193 9.23 4.34 6.07
C TRP A 193 10.28 3.24 6.21
N ARG A 194 10.11 2.38 7.22
CA ARG A 194 10.88 1.16 7.42
C ARG A 194 9.97 -0.06 7.31
N HIS A 195 10.35 -1.02 6.47
CA HIS A 195 9.66 -2.29 6.33
C HIS A 195 10.66 -3.45 6.33
N SER A 196 10.44 -4.43 7.20
CA SER A 196 11.31 -5.61 7.42
C SER A 196 11.73 -6.35 6.15
N VAL A 197 10.90 -6.34 5.09
CA VAL A 197 11.17 -7.01 3.80
C VAL A 197 11.44 -6.04 2.66
N LEU A 198 10.83 -4.86 2.66
CA LEU A 198 10.83 -3.97 1.48
C LEU A 198 11.96 -2.93 1.52
N GLY A 199 12.63 -2.80 2.67
CA GLY A 199 13.69 -1.83 2.88
C GLY A 199 13.22 -0.61 3.65
N GLU A 200 13.97 0.46 3.49
CA GLU A 200 13.80 1.69 4.25
C GLU A 200 14.02 2.90 3.34
N ALA A 201 13.21 3.92 3.53
CA ALA A 201 13.25 5.14 2.74
C ALA A 201 12.97 6.37 3.60
N ASP A 202 13.70 7.45 3.31
CA ASP A 202 13.39 8.80 3.75
C ASP A 202 13.01 9.65 2.54
N ALA A 203 12.09 10.60 2.71
CA ALA A 203 11.80 11.59 1.69
C ALA A 203 11.66 12.98 2.31
N VAL A 204 12.19 13.99 1.63
CA VAL A 204 12.05 15.40 1.98
C VAL A 204 11.31 16.09 0.85
N TYR A 205 10.18 16.73 1.20
CA TYR A 205 9.28 17.36 0.27
C TYR A 205 9.52 18.87 0.23
N GLU A 206 9.69 19.39 -0.97
CA GLU A 206 9.69 20.81 -1.27
C GLU A 206 8.45 21.13 -2.13
N LYS A 207 8.26 22.41 -2.46
CA LYS A 207 7.07 22.88 -3.17
C LYS A 207 6.88 22.21 -4.53
N ASP A 208 7.97 21.95 -5.24
CA ASP A 208 8.03 21.54 -6.64
C ASP A 208 8.83 20.25 -6.85
N LYS A 209 9.33 19.62 -5.79
CA LYS A 209 10.10 18.38 -5.89
C LYS A 209 10.08 17.59 -4.57
N VAL A 210 10.51 16.34 -4.66
CA VAL A 210 10.82 15.49 -3.51
C VAL A 210 12.19 14.85 -3.70
N VAL A 211 12.99 14.80 -2.63
CA VAL A 211 14.28 14.12 -2.58
C VAL A 211 14.13 12.87 -1.73
N ILE A 212 14.40 11.69 -2.31
CA ILE A 212 14.16 10.39 -1.69
C ILE A 212 15.49 9.67 -1.49
N THR A 213 15.78 9.27 -0.27
CA THR A 213 16.95 8.47 0.08
C THR A 213 16.50 7.04 0.36
N LEU A 214 17.03 6.09 -0.40
CA LEU A 214 16.73 4.67 -0.25
C LEU A 214 17.88 3.94 0.45
N ALA A 215 17.58 3.15 1.47
CA ALA A 215 18.58 2.31 2.11
C ALA A 215 19.25 1.39 1.09
N GLY A 216 20.58 1.35 1.11
CA GLY A 216 21.39 0.57 0.17
C GLY A 216 21.66 1.25 -1.18
N ARG A 217 21.18 2.48 -1.42
CA ARG A 217 21.61 3.32 -2.56
C ARG A 217 22.54 4.43 -2.10
N SER A 218 23.56 4.73 -2.90
CA SER A 218 24.54 5.77 -2.60
C SER A 218 24.06 7.19 -2.90
N GLU A 219 23.16 7.34 -3.87
CA GLU A 219 22.67 8.65 -4.33
C GLU A 219 21.15 8.75 -4.13
N PRO A 220 20.66 9.90 -3.61
CA PRO A 220 19.23 10.19 -3.55
C PRO A 220 18.59 10.28 -4.94
N VAL A 221 17.28 10.04 -5.00
CA VAL A 221 16.45 10.22 -6.20
C VAL A 221 15.64 11.50 -6.03
N THR A 222 15.73 12.42 -6.99
CA THR A 222 14.89 13.62 -7.02
C THR A 222 13.76 13.43 -8.03
N LEU A 223 12.52 13.68 -7.61
CA LEU A 223 11.36 13.74 -8.50
C LEU A 223 10.82 15.16 -8.50
N GLU A 224 10.74 15.76 -9.69
CA GLU A 224 10.12 17.06 -9.92
C GLU A 224 8.59 16.94 -10.04
N SER A 225 7.85 17.96 -9.64
CA SER A 225 6.40 18.02 -9.67
C SER A 225 5.87 19.40 -10.06
N GLU A 226 4.91 19.41 -10.97
CA GLU A 226 4.19 20.63 -11.38
C GLU A 226 2.94 20.90 -10.52
N GLY A 227 2.66 20.04 -9.52
CA GLY A 227 1.46 20.09 -8.71
C GLY A 227 1.68 19.59 -7.28
N PRO A 228 0.64 19.62 -6.42
CA PRO A 228 0.76 19.17 -5.05
C PRO A 228 1.18 17.71 -5.00
N LEU A 229 2.26 17.45 -4.25
CA LEU A 229 2.73 16.11 -3.92
C LEU A 229 2.04 15.64 -2.65
N TYR A 230 1.76 14.34 -2.58
CA TYR A 230 1.34 13.67 -1.36
C TYR A 230 2.20 12.42 -1.17
N ASP A 231 2.58 12.10 0.06
CA ASP A 231 3.21 10.81 0.34
C ASP A 231 2.16 9.69 0.31
N ASN A 232 2.51 8.52 -0.21
CA ASN A 232 1.65 7.33 -0.17
C ASN A 232 1.20 6.99 1.26
N GLU A 233 2.07 7.18 2.25
CA GLU A 233 1.85 6.83 3.65
C GLU A 233 0.95 7.83 4.40
N GLN A 234 0.51 8.92 3.75
CA GLN A 234 -0.58 9.81 4.24
C GLN A 234 -1.84 9.77 3.36
N ALA A 235 -1.88 8.88 2.35
CA ALA A 235 -2.96 8.86 1.37
C ALA A 235 -4.32 8.50 2.00
N ALA A 236 -4.31 7.61 2.99
CA ALA A 236 -5.50 7.22 3.76
C ALA A 236 -6.20 8.46 4.37
N GLU A 237 -5.46 9.32 5.06
CA GLU A 237 -5.94 10.57 5.64
C GLU A 237 -6.37 11.57 4.57
N MET A 238 -5.62 11.65 3.45
CA MET A 238 -5.97 12.51 2.32
C MET A 238 -7.31 12.11 1.69
N PHE A 239 -7.60 10.81 1.53
CA PHE A 239 -8.90 10.33 1.02
C PHE A 239 -10.08 10.79 1.88
N ARG A 240 -9.90 10.81 3.21
CA ARG A 240 -10.92 11.26 4.17
C ARG A 240 -11.22 12.75 4.01
N ARG A 241 -10.31 13.54 3.44
CA ARG A 241 -10.50 14.97 3.15
C ARG A 241 -11.04 15.26 1.75
N LEU A 242 -11.27 14.25 0.91
CA LEU A 242 -11.86 14.47 -0.41
C LEU A 242 -13.36 14.81 -0.30
N PRO A 243 -13.90 15.63 -1.22
CA PRO A 243 -15.34 15.94 -1.29
C PRO A 243 -16.13 14.77 -1.90
N LEU A 244 -16.06 13.61 -1.23
CA LEU A 244 -16.68 12.36 -1.65
C LEU A 244 -18.20 12.52 -1.79
N LYS A 245 -18.71 12.03 -2.93
CA LYS A 245 -20.12 11.84 -3.26
C LYS A 245 -20.20 10.76 -4.34
N GLU A 246 -21.33 10.11 -4.52
CA GLU A 246 -21.49 9.12 -5.61
C GLU A 246 -21.13 9.75 -6.97
N GLY A 247 -20.34 9.02 -7.77
CA GLY A 247 -19.84 9.48 -9.06
C GLY A 247 -18.67 10.47 -9.00
N PHE A 248 -18.19 10.85 -7.80
CA PHE A 248 -16.99 11.67 -7.63
C PHE A 248 -15.76 11.00 -8.25
N LYS A 249 -14.92 11.79 -8.94
CA LYS A 249 -13.68 11.32 -9.56
C LYS A 249 -12.56 12.33 -9.40
N THR A 250 -11.34 11.85 -9.23
CA THR A 250 -10.12 12.67 -9.20
C THR A 250 -8.89 11.80 -9.41
N THR A 251 -7.75 12.41 -9.77
CA THR A 251 -6.49 11.71 -9.97
C THR A 251 -5.34 12.39 -9.22
N PRO A 252 -5.31 12.37 -7.87
CA PRO A 252 -4.16 12.87 -7.13
C PRO A 252 -2.92 12.01 -7.40
N THR A 253 -1.76 12.64 -7.43
CA THR A 253 -0.47 11.94 -7.50
C THR A 253 0.07 11.72 -6.09
N VAL A 254 0.45 10.48 -5.77
CA VAL A 254 1.20 10.15 -4.55
C VAL A 254 2.63 9.76 -4.89
N ILE A 255 3.54 9.96 -3.95
CA ILE A 255 4.92 9.51 -4.03
C ILE A 255 5.04 8.23 -3.22
N SER A 256 5.48 7.15 -3.87
CA SER A 256 5.95 5.96 -3.17
C SER A 256 7.44 6.14 -2.86
N SER A 257 7.75 6.41 -1.59
CA SER A 257 9.12 6.61 -1.12
C SER A 257 9.98 5.34 -1.30
N LEU A 258 9.44 4.14 -1.03
CA LEU A 258 10.17 2.88 -1.21
C LEU A 258 10.51 2.54 -2.67
N THR A 259 9.72 2.98 -3.64
CA THR A 259 10.03 2.75 -5.06
C THR A 259 10.64 3.97 -5.75
N ALA A 260 10.66 5.13 -5.06
CA ALA A 260 11.01 6.43 -5.62
C ALA A 260 10.25 6.75 -6.92
N MET A 261 8.93 6.56 -6.90
CA MET A 261 8.06 6.82 -8.05
C MET A 261 6.87 7.71 -7.68
N ALA A 262 6.50 8.58 -8.61
CA ALA A 262 5.21 9.27 -8.60
C ALA A 262 4.14 8.37 -9.22
N ILE A 263 3.02 8.18 -8.51
CA ILE A 263 1.95 7.27 -8.87
C ILE A 263 0.64 8.06 -8.93
N PRO A 264 0.02 8.24 -10.11
CA PRO A 264 -1.31 8.81 -10.21
C PRO A 264 -2.34 7.80 -9.68
N LEU A 265 -3.21 8.23 -8.76
CA LEU A 265 -4.27 7.40 -8.22
C LEU A 265 -5.59 7.78 -8.87
N LYS A 266 -6.06 7.00 -9.85
CA LYS A 266 -7.38 7.22 -10.47
C LYS A 266 -8.49 6.81 -9.50
N LEU A 267 -8.99 7.78 -8.74
CA LEU A 267 -9.99 7.59 -7.70
C LEU A 267 -11.40 7.78 -8.25
N SER A 268 -12.31 6.88 -7.90
CA SER A 268 -13.74 7.02 -8.18
C SER A 268 -14.62 6.55 -7.03
N VAL A 269 -15.63 7.34 -6.66
CA VAL A 269 -16.68 6.88 -5.73
C VAL A 269 -17.73 6.15 -6.56
N THR A 270 -17.71 4.83 -6.45
CA THR A 270 -18.53 3.94 -7.29
C THR A 270 -19.97 3.85 -6.83
N LYS A 271 -20.21 3.95 -5.52
CA LYS A 271 -21.54 3.96 -4.89
C LYS A 271 -21.46 4.35 -3.41
N VAL A 272 -22.60 4.64 -2.81
CA VAL A 272 -22.79 4.61 -1.35
C VAL A 272 -23.39 3.27 -0.94
N GLU A 273 -22.83 2.62 0.08
CA GLU A 273 -23.36 1.36 0.61
C GLU A 273 -23.15 1.22 2.11
N THR A 274 -24.05 0.48 2.77
CA THR A 274 -23.88 0.15 4.19
C THR A 274 -23.03 -1.10 4.34
N ILE A 275 -21.99 -1.03 5.17
CA ILE A 275 -21.18 -2.20 5.57
C ILE A 275 -21.17 -2.35 7.08
N GLU A 276 -21.01 -3.60 7.52
CA GLU A 276 -20.87 -3.96 8.93
C GLU A 276 -19.48 -4.58 9.15
N VAL A 277 -18.79 -4.05 10.14
CA VAL A 277 -17.45 -4.45 10.60
C VAL A 277 -17.48 -4.54 12.13
N PRO A 278 -16.44 -5.08 12.79
CA PRO A 278 -16.43 -5.19 14.25
C PRO A 278 -16.61 -3.86 14.99
N ALA A 279 -16.12 -2.74 14.43
CA ALA A 279 -16.33 -1.40 14.98
C ALA A 279 -17.78 -0.88 14.88
N GLY A 280 -18.65 -1.55 14.13
CA GLY A 280 -20.06 -1.20 13.97
C GLY A 280 -20.57 -1.23 12.53
N LYS A 281 -21.74 -0.63 12.33
CA LYS A 281 -22.42 -0.54 11.04
C LYS A 281 -22.37 0.89 10.52
N PHE A 282 -21.89 1.06 9.29
CA PHE A 282 -21.60 2.37 8.70
C PHE A 282 -22.20 2.46 7.30
N GLU A 283 -22.81 3.59 6.97
CA GLU A 283 -23.00 3.98 5.58
C GLU A 283 -21.67 4.54 5.05
N CYS A 284 -21.19 4.05 3.92
CA CYS A 284 -19.86 4.36 3.40
C CYS A 284 -19.89 4.75 1.92
N PHE A 285 -19.04 5.70 1.56
CA PHE A 285 -18.58 5.87 0.18
C PHE A 285 -17.63 4.73 -0.19
N ARG A 286 -17.91 4.02 -1.29
CA ARG A 286 -17.00 3.04 -1.87
C ARG A 286 -16.05 3.73 -2.86
N LEU A 287 -14.89 4.17 -2.36
CA LEU A 287 -13.81 4.78 -3.12
C LEU A 287 -12.93 3.70 -3.75
N HIS A 288 -12.91 3.62 -5.08
CA HIS A 288 -12.10 2.67 -5.84
C HIS A 288 -10.89 3.35 -6.47
N ILE A 289 -9.76 2.64 -6.52
CA ILE A 289 -8.55 3.03 -7.24
C ILE A 289 -8.41 2.11 -8.46
N ASP A 290 -8.72 2.63 -9.65
CA ASP A 290 -8.92 1.82 -10.85
C ASP A 290 -7.65 1.04 -11.24
N ASP A 291 -6.50 1.72 -11.35
CA ASP A 291 -5.25 1.12 -11.85
C ASP A 291 -4.59 0.15 -10.86
N LEU A 292 -4.87 0.30 -9.55
CA LEU A 292 -4.30 -0.54 -8.49
C LEU A 292 -5.26 -1.66 -8.03
N ASN A 293 -6.50 -1.65 -8.52
CA ASN A 293 -7.58 -2.53 -8.07
C ASN A 293 -7.70 -2.57 -6.53
N GLN A 294 -7.70 -1.40 -5.91
CA GLN A 294 -7.87 -1.22 -4.47
C GLN A 294 -9.19 -0.54 -4.18
N THR A 295 -9.80 -0.84 -3.03
CA THR A 295 -11.06 -0.20 -2.64
C THR A 295 -11.03 0.18 -1.17
N PHE A 296 -11.47 1.39 -0.86
CA PHE A 296 -11.64 1.93 0.48
C PHE A 296 -13.13 2.24 0.71
N TRP A 297 -13.64 1.85 1.87
CA TRP A 297 -14.96 2.24 2.34
C TRP A 297 -14.77 3.32 3.40
N ILE A 298 -15.17 4.54 3.08
CA ILE A 298 -15.01 5.71 3.95
C ILE A 298 -16.39 6.10 4.47
N ALA A 299 -16.55 6.20 5.80
CA ALA A 299 -17.80 6.55 6.44
C ALA A 299 -18.38 7.85 5.87
N ASN A 300 -19.69 7.83 5.56
CA ASN A 300 -20.46 8.99 5.14
C ASN A 300 -20.99 9.75 6.37
N ASP A 301 -20.08 10.16 7.24
CA ASP A 301 -20.37 10.94 8.44
C ASP A 301 -19.32 12.05 8.61
N GLU A 302 -19.40 12.79 9.72
CA GLU A 302 -18.47 13.89 10.00
C GLU A 302 -17.03 13.42 10.25
N ARG A 303 -16.84 12.19 10.78
CA ARG A 303 -15.52 11.65 11.13
C ARG A 303 -14.79 11.06 9.92
N ARG A 304 -15.55 10.65 8.90
CA ARG A 304 -15.04 10.09 7.65
C ARG A 304 -13.98 9.02 7.90
N ASN A 305 -14.22 8.13 8.86
CA ASN A 305 -13.26 7.06 9.15
C ASN A 305 -13.17 6.11 7.96
N ILE A 306 -11.99 5.59 7.68
CA ILE A 306 -11.88 4.40 6.81
C ILE A 306 -12.43 3.24 7.63
N VAL A 307 -13.46 2.58 7.10
CA VAL A 307 -14.18 1.47 7.74
C VAL A 307 -13.67 0.13 7.24
N ARG A 308 -13.25 0.07 5.98
CA ARG A 308 -12.67 -1.12 5.36
C ARG A 308 -11.74 -0.70 4.23
N PHE A 309 -10.69 -1.47 3.97
CA PHE A 309 -9.99 -1.41 2.69
C PHE A 309 -9.71 -2.81 2.15
N ALA A 310 -9.62 -2.96 0.83
CA ALA A 310 -9.36 -4.22 0.16
C ALA A 310 -8.33 -4.04 -0.95
N ALA A 311 -7.32 -4.91 -0.95
CA ALA A 311 -6.21 -4.89 -1.90
C ALA A 311 -5.59 -6.30 -1.99
N GLY A 312 -5.21 -6.73 -3.19
CA GLY A 312 -4.43 -7.97 -3.37
C GLY A 312 -5.08 -9.25 -2.81
N GLY A 313 -6.42 -9.32 -2.77
CA GLY A 313 -7.15 -10.45 -2.19
C GLY A 313 -7.27 -10.44 -0.67
N VAL A 314 -6.78 -9.40 0.00
CA VAL A 314 -6.91 -9.16 1.44
C VAL A 314 -7.98 -8.10 1.68
N VAL A 315 -8.76 -8.27 2.75
CA VAL A 315 -9.70 -7.27 3.26
C VAL A 315 -9.28 -6.89 4.67
N ALA A 316 -9.20 -5.60 4.97
CA ALA A 316 -8.90 -5.06 6.28
C ALA A 316 -10.14 -4.38 6.85
N ASP A 317 -10.63 -4.86 7.99
CA ASP A 317 -11.82 -4.34 8.66
C ASP A 317 -11.45 -3.49 9.85
N LEU A 318 -12.13 -2.35 10.01
CA LEU A 318 -11.99 -1.52 11.18
C LEU A 318 -12.49 -2.28 12.41
N MET A 319 -11.57 -2.51 13.34
CA MET A 319 -11.82 -3.19 14.61
C MET A 319 -12.32 -2.20 15.65
N GLU A 320 -11.68 -1.04 15.71
CA GLU A 320 -12.01 0.01 16.68
C GLU A 320 -11.39 1.35 16.28
N VAL A 321 -11.95 2.41 16.85
CA VAL A 321 -11.42 3.77 16.81
C VAL A 321 -10.96 4.13 18.21
N ARG A 322 -9.70 4.49 18.37
CA ARG A 322 -9.10 4.90 19.64
C ARG A 322 -8.69 6.36 19.59
N LYS A 323 -8.48 6.93 20.78
CA LYS A 323 -7.72 8.16 20.95
C LYS A 323 -6.41 7.78 21.62
N ALA A 324 -5.28 8.09 20.97
CA ALA A 324 -3.96 7.80 21.51
C ALA A 324 -3.74 8.57 22.82
N THR A 325 -3.38 7.84 23.87
CA THR A 325 -3.01 8.39 25.18
C THR A 325 -1.50 8.31 25.32
N THR A 326 -0.82 9.43 25.05
CA THR A 326 0.64 9.47 25.08
C THR A 326 1.16 9.28 26.51
N GLY A 327 2.11 8.37 26.69
CA GLY A 327 2.83 8.20 27.96
C GLY A 327 2.15 7.30 29.00
N GLU A 328 0.96 6.77 28.71
CA GLU A 328 0.23 5.88 29.62
C GLU A 328 0.48 4.41 29.31
N SER A 329 0.77 3.61 30.35
CA SER A 329 0.83 2.16 30.23
C SER A 329 -0.58 1.58 30.30
N VAL A 330 -0.87 0.57 29.47
CA VAL A 330 -2.22 -0.01 29.35
C VAL A 330 -2.23 -1.47 29.82
N PRO A 331 -3.16 -1.90 30.68
CA PRO A 331 -3.29 -3.31 31.02
C PRO A 331 -3.80 -4.12 29.81
N LEU A 332 -3.12 -5.21 29.49
CA LEU A 332 -3.54 -6.20 28.51
C LEU A 332 -4.10 -7.42 29.25
N LYS A 333 -5.39 -7.67 29.06
CA LYS A 333 -6.06 -8.87 29.57
C LYS A 333 -6.37 -9.84 28.43
N ARG A 334 -6.00 -11.10 28.62
CA ARG A 334 -6.35 -12.26 27.80
C ARG A 334 -6.80 -13.39 28.72
N ASP A 335 -7.39 -14.43 28.15
CA ASP A 335 -7.92 -15.55 28.93
C ASP A 335 -6.83 -16.33 29.68
N LEU A 336 -5.64 -16.44 29.07
CA LEU A 336 -4.53 -17.24 29.59
C LEU A 336 -3.51 -16.43 30.39
N PHE A 337 -3.52 -15.10 30.24
CA PHE A 337 -2.54 -14.22 30.87
C PHE A 337 -3.01 -12.77 30.96
N THR A 338 -2.36 -12.03 31.85
CA THR A 338 -2.40 -10.56 31.85
C THR A 338 -0.99 -10.00 31.84
N LEU A 339 -0.80 -8.82 31.27
CA LEU A 339 0.45 -8.06 31.34
C LEU A 339 0.17 -6.57 31.23
N THR A 340 1.19 -5.74 31.47
CA THR A 340 1.12 -4.30 31.26
C THR A 340 1.90 -3.91 30.01
N LEU A 341 1.22 -3.28 29.06
CA LEU A 341 1.86 -2.70 27.87
C LEU A 341 2.49 -1.36 28.23
N PRO A 342 3.76 -1.12 27.87
CA PRO A 342 4.36 0.19 27.94
C PRO A 342 3.62 1.20 27.05
N PRO A 343 3.82 2.51 27.28
CA PRO A 343 3.20 3.53 26.44
C PRO A 343 3.51 3.36 24.96
N GLU A 344 2.54 3.67 24.11
CA GLU A 344 2.65 3.62 22.64
C GLU A 344 2.86 2.22 22.05
N TRP A 345 2.84 1.16 22.86
CA TRP A 345 2.87 -0.22 22.34
C TRP A 345 1.49 -0.65 21.87
N HIS A 346 1.45 -1.29 20.71
CA HIS A 346 0.23 -1.90 20.17
C HIS A 346 0.23 -3.41 20.37
N THR A 347 -0.94 -4.00 20.19
CA THR A 347 -1.09 -5.45 20.18
C THR A 347 -2.02 -5.90 19.09
N TYR A 348 -1.79 -7.10 18.59
CA TYR A 348 -2.71 -7.77 17.69
C TYR A 348 -2.92 -9.22 18.13
N THR A 349 -4.17 -9.66 18.15
CA THR A 349 -4.58 -11.05 18.36
C THR A 349 -5.61 -11.34 17.27
N PRO A 350 -5.50 -12.42 16.46
CA PRO A 350 -6.43 -12.65 15.37
C PRO A 350 -7.80 -12.98 15.92
N SER A 351 -8.86 -12.41 15.36
CA SER A 351 -10.23 -12.60 15.86
C SER A 351 -10.66 -14.08 15.86
N GLN A 352 -10.17 -14.88 14.91
CA GLN A 352 -10.48 -16.32 14.85
C GLN A 352 -9.72 -17.17 15.88
N SER A 353 -8.75 -16.61 16.60
CA SER A 353 -7.96 -17.35 17.59
C SER A 353 -8.70 -17.69 18.89
N GLU A 354 -9.93 -17.18 19.07
CA GLU A 354 -10.78 -17.53 20.22
C GLU A 354 -11.16 -19.02 20.27
N GLN A 355 -11.07 -19.73 19.14
CA GLN A 355 -11.31 -21.18 19.05
C GLN A 355 -10.03 -22.02 19.09
N ASP A 356 -8.84 -21.38 19.06
CA ASP A 356 -7.56 -22.08 19.14
C ASP A 356 -7.17 -22.24 20.62
N PRO A 357 -6.92 -23.48 21.12
CA PRO A 357 -6.39 -23.69 22.47
C PRO A 357 -5.01 -23.05 22.67
N ARG A 358 -4.38 -22.55 21.60
CA ARG A 358 -3.19 -21.71 21.63
C ARG A 358 -3.48 -20.35 21.02
N THR A 359 -3.32 -19.30 21.81
CA THR A 359 -3.50 -17.93 21.33
C THR A 359 -2.15 -17.26 21.18
N THR A 360 -1.92 -16.63 20.01
CA THR A 360 -0.76 -15.76 19.80
C THR A 360 -1.21 -14.31 19.82
N THR A 361 -0.58 -13.50 20.66
CA THR A 361 -0.75 -12.05 20.69
C THR A 361 0.56 -11.40 20.30
N TRP A 362 0.61 -10.71 19.17
CA TRP A 362 1.76 -9.90 18.77
C TRP A 362 1.81 -8.64 19.63
N LEU A 363 3.02 -8.30 20.05
CA LEU A 363 3.33 -7.05 20.71
C LEU A 363 4.10 -6.21 19.69
N ILE A 364 3.69 -4.97 19.49
CA ILE A 364 4.22 -4.10 18.45
C ILE A 364 4.83 -2.90 19.16
N ASP A 365 6.15 -2.78 19.07
CA ASP A 365 6.87 -1.66 19.65
C ASP A 365 6.58 -0.36 18.87
N PRO A 366 6.77 0.82 19.49
CA PRO A 366 6.45 2.10 18.89
C PRO A 366 7.11 2.36 17.53
N ASP A 367 8.25 1.72 17.24
CA ASP A 367 8.98 1.91 15.99
C ASP A 367 8.84 0.73 15.02
N ALA A 368 8.08 -0.30 15.40
CA ALA A 368 7.97 -1.58 14.68
C ALA A 368 9.33 -2.13 14.26
N THR A 369 10.26 -2.27 15.21
CA THR A 369 11.61 -2.78 14.95
C THR A 369 11.83 -4.20 15.47
N MET A 370 10.89 -4.72 16.26
CA MET A 370 11.01 -6.01 16.92
C MET A 370 9.92 -7.00 16.51
N GLN A 371 10.32 -8.25 16.26
CA GLN A 371 9.39 -9.36 16.28
C GLN A 371 9.12 -9.76 17.73
N SER A 372 7.98 -9.30 18.26
CA SER A 372 7.53 -9.66 19.60
C SER A 372 6.14 -10.27 19.66
N ARG A 373 5.98 -11.28 20.52
CA ARG A 373 4.70 -11.95 20.74
C ARG A 373 4.65 -12.72 22.05
N VAL A 374 3.43 -12.97 22.50
CA VAL A 374 3.05 -13.84 23.60
C VAL A 374 2.26 -15.01 23.03
N GLU A 375 2.74 -16.22 23.25
CA GLU A 375 2.06 -17.46 22.87
C GLU A 375 1.57 -18.14 24.15
N GLY A 376 0.26 -18.24 24.34
CA GLY A 376 -0.36 -18.94 25.47
C GLY A 376 -0.95 -20.27 25.04
N GLY A 377 -1.00 -21.24 25.94
CA GLY A 377 -1.78 -22.46 25.78
C GLY A 377 -2.06 -23.17 27.10
N GLU A 378 -2.80 -24.27 27.05
CA GLU A 378 -3.07 -25.11 28.22
C GLU A 378 -1.78 -25.71 28.80
N LEU A 379 -1.70 -25.79 30.14
CA LEU A 379 -0.53 -26.30 30.85
C LEU A 379 -0.41 -27.84 30.78
N THR A 380 -1.54 -28.56 30.80
CA THR A 380 -1.55 -30.03 30.91
C THR A 380 -0.74 -30.71 29.82
N PRO A 381 -0.95 -30.42 28.51
CA PRO A 381 -0.18 -31.07 27.44
C PRO A 381 1.32 -30.73 27.46
N ILE A 382 1.69 -29.62 28.08
CA ILE A 382 3.09 -29.18 28.24
C ILE A 382 3.74 -29.94 29.40
N LYS A 383 3.04 -30.09 30.54
CA LYS A 383 3.53 -30.84 31.71
C LYS A 383 3.66 -32.34 31.48
N GLU A 384 2.93 -32.92 30.53
CA GLU A 384 3.14 -34.31 30.10
C GLU A 384 4.53 -34.55 29.49
N LYS A 385 5.17 -33.48 28.98
CA LYS A 385 6.47 -33.55 28.28
C LYS A 385 7.60 -32.90 29.05
N PHE A 386 7.31 -31.86 29.83
CA PHE A 386 8.32 -31.03 30.48
C PHE A 386 7.95 -30.78 31.94
N THR A 387 8.85 -31.15 32.84
CA THR A 387 8.66 -30.96 34.28
C THR A 387 8.87 -29.50 34.69
N THR A 388 9.78 -28.79 34.02
CA THR A 388 10.13 -27.39 34.33
C THR A 388 10.01 -26.48 33.10
N PRO A 389 9.80 -25.16 33.29
CA PRO A 389 9.88 -24.19 32.20
C PRO A 389 11.24 -24.19 31.49
N SER A 390 12.33 -24.48 32.22
CA SER A 390 13.67 -24.59 31.65
C SER A 390 13.78 -25.74 30.66
N ASP A 391 13.21 -26.92 30.97
CA ASP A 391 13.20 -28.07 30.06
C ASP A 391 12.35 -27.78 28.82
N TRP A 392 11.20 -27.13 29.01
CA TRP A 392 10.34 -26.70 27.92
C TRP A 392 11.06 -25.69 27.01
N LEU A 393 11.74 -24.70 27.60
CA LEU A 393 12.48 -23.69 26.87
C LEU A 393 13.68 -24.28 26.12
N LYS A 394 14.42 -25.20 26.75
CA LYS A 394 15.50 -25.98 26.11
C LYS A 394 15.01 -26.66 24.83
N GLU A 395 13.90 -27.39 24.92
CA GLU A 395 13.32 -28.06 23.76
C GLU A 395 12.86 -27.06 22.69
N ALA A 396 12.19 -25.97 23.08
CA ALA A 396 11.75 -24.94 22.15
C ALA A 396 12.92 -24.30 21.38
N LEU A 397 14.09 -24.20 22.01
CA LEU A 397 15.29 -23.61 21.43
C LEU A 397 16.10 -24.59 20.55
N LYS A 398 15.93 -25.91 20.67
CA LYS A 398 16.65 -26.89 19.83
C LYS A 398 16.48 -26.64 18.34
N LYS A 399 15.25 -26.34 17.90
CA LYS A 399 14.94 -26.05 16.49
C LYS A 399 15.62 -24.79 15.95
N TYR A 400 16.03 -23.87 16.82
CA TYR A 400 16.77 -22.67 16.42
C TYR A 400 18.24 -22.97 16.19
N ARG A 401 18.84 -23.88 16.97
CA ARG A 401 20.23 -24.36 16.76
C ARG A 401 20.44 -24.96 15.37
N GLU A 402 19.41 -25.56 14.79
CA GLU A 402 19.46 -26.16 13.44
C GLU A 402 19.26 -25.13 12.31
N ARG A 403 18.71 -23.95 12.61
CA ARG A 403 18.20 -23.00 11.61
C ARG A 403 18.88 -21.64 11.61
N LEU A 404 19.47 -21.22 12.72
CA LEU A 404 20.09 -19.90 12.87
C LEU A 404 21.62 -19.99 12.70
N VAL A 405 22.17 -19.00 11.99
CA VAL A 405 23.62 -18.86 11.75
C VAL A 405 24.25 -18.10 12.93
N ASP A 406 25.47 -18.49 13.31
CA ASP A 406 26.25 -17.88 14.40
C ASP A 406 25.46 -17.75 15.72
N LEU A 407 24.63 -18.74 16.05
CA LEU A 407 23.84 -18.75 17.28
C LEU A 407 24.74 -18.99 18.51
N THR A 408 24.82 -17.98 19.38
CA THR A 408 25.47 -18.08 20.70
C THR A 408 24.41 -18.44 21.74
N LEU A 409 24.16 -19.74 21.91
CA LEU A 409 23.20 -20.29 22.88
C LEU A 409 23.69 -21.62 23.44
N ASP A 410 24.32 -21.58 24.61
CA ASP A 410 24.62 -22.78 25.41
C ASP A 410 23.48 -23.09 26.40
N ASP A 411 23.55 -24.24 27.06
CA ASP A 411 22.52 -24.66 28.02
C ASP A 411 22.57 -23.83 29.32
N ASP A 412 23.71 -23.18 29.62
CA ASP A 412 23.92 -22.29 30.76
C ASP A 412 23.26 -20.91 30.55
N SER A 413 22.96 -20.57 29.29
CA SER A 413 22.22 -19.36 28.89
C SER A 413 20.74 -19.40 29.30
N ILE A 414 20.23 -20.55 29.74
CA ILE A 414 18.84 -20.72 30.20
C ILE A 414 18.80 -20.63 31.72
N GLN A 415 18.27 -19.52 32.21
CA GLN A 415 18.20 -19.21 33.62
C GLN A 415 16.81 -19.51 34.16
N ALA A 416 16.73 -20.39 35.17
CA ALA A 416 15.52 -20.56 35.96
C ALA A 416 15.29 -19.30 36.81
N VAL A 417 14.09 -18.74 36.72
CA VAL A 417 13.70 -17.52 37.44
C VAL A 417 12.28 -17.66 37.99
N GLU A 418 11.85 -16.68 38.76
CA GLU A 418 10.46 -16.56 39.19
C GLU A 418 9.85 -15.28 38.62
N ILE A 419 8.63 -15.36 38.09
CA ILE A 419 7.88 -14.20 37.60
C ILE A 419 6.53 -14.20 38.32
N ASN A 420 6.29 -13.18 39.15
CA ASN A 420 5.06 -13.04 39.93
C ASN A 420 4.64 -14.32 40.69
N GLY A 421 5.58 -14.99 41.37
CA GLY A 421 5.31 -16.22 42.13
C GLY A 421 5.24 -17.50 41.29
N ARG A 422 5.49 -17.42 39.98
CA ARG A 422 5.42 -18.57 39.05
C ARG A 422 6.79 -19.04 38.62
N GLN A 423 6.94 -20.36 38.47
CA GLN A 423 8.14 -20.95 37.86
C GLN A 423 8.29 -20.45 36.43
N ALA A 424 9.47 -19.94 36.11
CA ALA A 424 9.79 -19.43 34.80
C ALA A 424 11.23 -19.78 34.39
N ALA A 425 11.52 -19.62 33.10
CA ALA A 425 12.85 -19.69 32.55
C ALA A 425 13.05 -18.58 31.51
N VAL A 426 14.23 -17.99 31.50
CA VAL A 426 14.62 -16.94 30.54
C VAL A 426 15.87 -17.39 29.80
N ALA A 427 15.89 -17.15 28.49
CA ALA A 427 17.08 -17.25 27.67
C ALA A 427 17.28 -15.95 26.90
N VAL A 428 18.49 -15.41 26.94
CA VAL A 428 18.92 -14.28 26.09
C VAL A 428 20.08 -14.79 25.24
N PHE A 429 20.00 -14.57 23.93
CA PHE A 429 21.00 -15.08 23.00
C PHE A 429 21.15 -14.18 21.78
N GLU A 430 22.28 -14.34 21.10
CA GLU A 430 22.64 -13.59 19.90
C GLU A 430 22.76 -14.54 18.72
N TYR A 431 22.41 -14.06 17.53
CA TYR A 431 22.52 -14.79 16.28
C TYR A 431 22.70 -13.83 15.10
N LYS A 432 22.95 -14.34 13.90
CA LYS A 432 22.96 -13.54 12.67
C LYS A 432 21.80 -13.84 11.75
N GLU A 433 21.30 -12.78 11.12
CA GLU A 433 20.35 -12.85 10.01
C GLU A 433 20.94 -12.07 8.83
N GLY A 434 21.44 -12.80 7.84
CA GLY A 434 22.35 -12.23 6.84
C GLY A 434 23.60 -11.68 7.53
N ASP A 435 23.95 -10.42 7.23
CA ASP A 435 25.10 -9.72 7.83
C ASP A 435 24.74 -8.96 9.12
N LYS A 436 23.48 -8.99 9.56
CA LYS A 436 23.01 -8.22 10.71
C LYS A 436 23.08 -9.07 11.98
N ASN A 437 23.68 -8.49 13.03
CA ASN A 437 23.63 -9.04 14.38
C ASN A 437 22.22 -8.85 14.96
N GLN A 438 21.70 -9.94 15.52
CA GLN A 438 20.39 -10.01 16.14
C GLN A 438 20.55 -10.41 17.60
N LYS A 439 19.62 -9.94 18.43
CA LYS A 439 19.50 -10.33 19.82
C LYS A 439 18.06 -10.73 20.12
N ALA A 440 17.91 -11.79 20.90
CA ALA A 440 16.61 -12.34 21.22
C ALA A 440 16.50 -12.67 22.71
N GLN A 441 15.28 -12.53 23.22
CA GLN A 441 14.89 -13.03 24.52
C GLN A 441 13.70 -13.97 24.39
N ARG A 442 13.75 -15.08 25.12
CA ARG A 442 12.66 -16.04 25.27
C ARG A 442 12.36 -16.22 26.74
N VAL A 443 11.07 -16.22 27.08
CA VAL A 443 10.61 -16.42 28.45
C VAL A 443 9.54 -17.50 28.44
N ALA A 444 9.71 -18.55 29.23
CA ALA A 444 8.73 -19.61 29.43
C ALA A 444 8.19 -19.53 30.86
N VAL A 445 6.88 -19.56 31.06
CA VAL A 445 6.25 -19.43 32.39
C VAL A 445 5.12 -20.44 32.52
N PHE A 446 5.06 -21.13 33.66
CA PHE A 446 3.95 -22.02 34.03
C PHE A 446 3.01 -21.33 35.02
N GLY A 447 1.73 -21.25 34.68
CA GLY A 447 0.64 -20.86 35.58
C GLY A 447 0.07 -22.06 36.35
N ASP A 448 -1.18 -21.95 36.81
CA ASP A 448 -1.91 -23.08 37.38
C ASP A 448 -2.60 -23.89 36.29
N LYS A 449 -3.13 -23.21 35.26
CA LYS A 449 -3.92 -23.82 34.18
C LYS A 449 -3.30 -23.60 32.81
N SER A 450 -2.55 -22.53 32.63
CA SER A 450 -1.93 -22.19 31.35
C SER A 450 -0.40 -22.16 31.42
N ALA A 451 0.23 -22.14 30.26
CA ALA A 451 1.64 -21.81 30.11
C ALA A 451 1.79 -20.75 29.03
N VAL A 452 2.80 -19.89 29.19
CA VAL A 452 3.05 -18.77 28.29
C VAL A 452 4.49 -18.76 27.84
N ASN A 453 4.70 -18.49 26.56
CA ASN A 453 6.01 -18.21 25.96
C ASN A 453 6.04 -16.77 25.42
N LEU A 454 6.93 -15.93 25.94
CA LEU A 454 7.21 -14.61 25.37
C LEU A 454 8.43 -14.67 24.47
N ARG A 455 8.34 -13.97 23.35
CA ARG A 455 9.37 -13.89 22.34
C ARG A 455 9.64 -12.44 21.98
N PHE A 456 10.91 -12.07 21.99
CA PHE A 456 11.44 -10.80 21.53
C PHE A 456 12.64 -11.09 20.63
N SER A 457 12.73 -10.45 19.47
CA SER A 457 13.82 -10.63 18.49
C SER A 457 13.94 -9.38 17.64
N ALA A 458 15.12 -8.76 17.64
CA ALA A 458 15.38 -7.55 16.87
C ALA A 458 16.88 -7.43 16.55
N PRO A 459 17.28 -6.53 15.62
CA PRO A 459 18.67 -6.09 15.53
C PRO A 459 19.19 -5.69 16.90
N THR A 460 20.46 -5.99 17.21
CA THR A 460 21.00 -5.80 18.57
C THR A 460 20.77 -4.40 19.14
N GLU A 461 20.96 -3.35 18.32
CA GLU A 461 20.74 -1.96 18.74
C GLU A 461 19.27 -1.67 19.08
N ASP A 462 18.33 -2.17 18.26
CA ASP A 462 16.89 -2.05 18.49
C ASP A 462 16.46 -2.83 19.73
N PHE A 463 17.02 -4.03 19.95
CA PHE A 463 16.75 -4.85 21.12
C PHE A 463 17.21 -4.15 22.40
N ASP A 464 18.44 -3.63 22.42
CA ASP A 464 19.01 -2.94 23.58
C ASP A 464 18.25 -1.64 23.90
N LYS A 465 17.80 -0.91 22.86
CA LYS A 465 16.89 0.25 23.00
C LYS A 465 15.60 -0.14 23.73
N TRP A 466 14.99 -1.27 23.37
CA TRP A 466 13.72 -1.71 23.92
C TRP A 466 13.82 -2.56 25.19
N GLN A 467 15.04 -2.91 25.65
CA GLN A 467 15.24 -3.76 26.83
C GLN A 467 14.51 -3.29 28.10
N PRO A 468 14.44 -1.97 28.42
CA PRO A 468 13.66 -1.51 29.57
C PRO A 468 12.16 -1.79 29.44
N ALA A 469 11.61 -1.68 28.23
CA ALA A 469 10.21 -1.98 27.94
C ALA A 469 9.93 -3.50 28.00
N ILE A 470 10.82 -4.31 27.42
CA ILE A 470 10.78 -5.78 27.50
C ILE A 470 10.76 -6.23 28.97
N THR A 471 11.64 -5.66 29.80
CA THR A 471 11.73 -5.98 31.23
C THR A 471 10.41 -5.67 31.96
N LYS A 472 9.75 -4.54 31.67
CA LYS A 472 8.45 -4.19 32.25
C LYS A 472 7.32 -5.13 31.80
N ILE A 473 7.32 -5.53 30.52
CA ILE A 473 6.33 -6.49 29.99
C ILE A 473 6.49 -7.82 30.70
N VAL A 474 7.72 -8.35 30.78
CA VAL A 474 8.01 -9.64 31.41
C VAL A 474 7.69 -9.61 32.90
N SER A 475 8.07 -8.57 33.64
CA SER A 475 7.84 -8.49 35.09
C SER A 475 6.38 -8.26 35.47
N SER A 476 5.56 -7.71 34.56
CA SER A 476 4.12 -7.53 34.79
C SER A 476 3.27 -8.75 34.40
N LEU A 477 3.86 -9.76 33.75
CA LEU A 477 3.16 -10.95 33.29
C LEU A 477 2.59 -11.75 34.47
N LYS A 478 1.29 -12.00 34.44
CA LYS A 478 0.61 -12.98 35.29
C LYS A 478 0.00 -14.06 34.42
N VAL A 479 0.24 -15.31 34.78
CA VAL A 479 -0.22 -16.50 34.06
C VAL A 479 -1.21 -17.25 34.94
N GLU A 480 -2.37 -17.55 34.35
CA GLU A 480 -3.51 -18.20 35.02
C GLU A 480 -3.25 -19.66 35.41
#